data_AF-A0A9P4XTB4-F1
#
_entry.id   AF-A0A9P4XTB4-F1
#
_cell.length_a   1.000
_cell.length_b   1.000
_cell.length_c   1.000
_cell.angle_alpha   90.00
_cell.angle_beta   90.00
_cell.angle_gamma   90.00
#
_symmetry.space_group_name_H-M   'P 1'
#
loop_
_entity.id
_entity.type
_entity.pdbx_description
1 polymer ?
#
loop_
_entity_poly.entity_id
_entity_poly.type
_entity_poly.pdbx_seq_one_letter_code
_entity_poly.pdbx_strand_id
1 'polypeptide(L)'
;MKPSTPRRSRRQNQPATRAGNTVPVSDYESDGPSHRGPNAQFSQSTVTVTATATVTAGYHGAQPAQGGTRTIGDMNLSVIKRYVPTVQSYISMAHHVLVFQWDHEKEDWGEELFKGPLFICNQLPDMTTGAPLPRACIFLINRNSPENFTLDLATVLDCQQNDSQKDFLEIYAATPSTDAVHWGLLIRESESLDDTWAALQDRWRAVQTIPV
;
A
#
# COMPACT_ATOMS: atom_id res chain seq x y z
N MET A 1 -47.97 3.85 14.41
CA MET A 1 -47.99 3.26 13.06
C MET A 1 -46.55 3.22 12.55
N LYS A 2 -46.03 2.06 12.13
CA LYS A 2 -44.64 1.85 11.67
C LYS A 2 -44.63 1.75 10.13
N PRO A 3 -43.63 2.28 9.39
CA PRO A 3 -43.51 2.08 7.95
C PRO A 3 -42.79 0.77 7.60
N SER A 4 -43.29 0.13 6.53
CA SER A 4 -42.95 -1.20 6.03
C SER A 4 -42.02 -1.10 4.81
N THR A 5 -40.95 -1.90 4.78
CA THR A 5 -40.01 -2.02 3.65
C THR A 5 -40.46 -3.04 2.59
N PRO A 6 -40.20 -2.83 1.29
CA PRO A 6 -40.59 -3.75 0.23
C PRO A 6 -39.60 -4.92 0.05
N ARG A 7 -40.12 -6.14 -0.08
CA ARG A 7 -39.40 -7.42 -0.17
C ARG A 7 -39.26 -7.87 -1.64
N ARG A 8 -38.02 -8.15 -2.06
CA ARG A 8 -37.61 -8.60 -3.40
C ARG A 8 -38.12 -10.02 -3.73
N SER A 9 -38.48 -10.23 -4.99
CA SER A 9 -39.14 -11.40 -5.58
C SER A 9 -38.24 -12.64 -5.67
N ARG A 10 -38.81 -13.80 -5.29
CA ARG A 10 -38.20 -15.14 -5.26
C ARG A 10 -38.61 -15.91 -6.52
N ARG A 11 -37.66 -16.22 -7.41
CA ARG A 11 -37.86 -17.22 -8.47
C ARG A 11 -37.61 -18.62 -7.91
N GLN A 12 -38.61 -19.49 -8.08
CA GLN A 12 -38.61 -20.91 -7.82
C GLN A 12 -38.16 -21.65 -9.08
N ASN A 13 -37.24 -22.61 -8.96
CA ASN A 13 -37.18 -23.79 -9.81
C ASN A 13 -36.45 -24.91 -9.04
N GLN A 14 -37.04 -26.10 -9.09
CA GLN A 14 -36.57 -27.41 -8.61
C GLN A 14 -36.58 -28.36 -9.84
N PRO A 15 -36.09 -29.63 -9.81
CA PRO A 15 -35.28 -30.33 -8.79
C PRO A 15 -34.14 -31.22 -9.39
N ALA A 16 -33.45 -31.94 -8.48
CA ALA A 16 -33.07 -33.37 -8.55
C ALA A 16 -31.60 -33.79 -8.79
N THR A 17 -31.21 -34.74 -7.92
CA THR A 17 -30.26 -35.86 -8.07
C THR A 17 -28.76 -35.67 -7.76
N ARG A 18 -28.20 -36.81 -7.34
CA ARG A 18 -27.12 -37.05 -6.38
C ARG A 18 -25.93 -37.71 -7.11
N ALA A 19 -24.74 -37.53 -6.53
CA ALA A 19 -23.50 -38.32 -6.69
C ALA A 19 -22.47 -37.87 -7.75
N GLY A 20 -21.20 -37.88 -7.33
CA GLY A 20 -20.07 -38.25 -8.19
C GLY A 20 -19.02 -37.16 -8.43
N ASN A 21 -17.82 -37.36 -7.89
CA ASN A 21 -16.57 -36.74 -8.34
C ASN A 21 -16.41 -36.84 -9.86
N THR A 22 -16.02 -35.74 -10.52
CA THR A 22 -14.94 -35.66 -11.53
C THR A 22 -14.87 -34.24 -12.09
N VAL A 23 -13.69 -33.61 -12.02
CA VAL A 23 -13.37 -32.39 -12.78
C VAL A 23 -13.09 -32.83 -14.22
N PRO A 24 -13.77 -32.30 -15.25
CA PRO A 24 -13.40 -32.58 -16.62
C PRO A 24 -12.11 -31.81 -16.96
N VAL A 25 -11.04 -32.57 -17.25
CA VAL A 25 -9.86 -32.10 -17.98
C VAL A 25 -10.34 -31.76 -19.38
N SER A 26 -10.27 -30.49 -19.78
CA SER A 26 -10.48 -30.11 -21.18
C SER A 26 -9.25 -30.51 -22.00
N ASP A 27 -9.41 -31.61 -22.69
CA ASP A 27 -8.90 -32.02 -23.99
C ASP A 27 -8.93 -30.88 -25.02
N TYR A 28 -7.84 -30.11 -25.08
CA TYR A 28 -7.49 -29.28 -26.24
C TYR A 28 -6.32 -29.95 -26.99
N GLU A 29 -6.66 -30.92 -27.85
CA GLU A 29 -5.78 -31.37 -28.93
C GLU A 29 -5.72 -30.25 -29.99
N SER A 30 -4.57 -29.59 -30.09
CA SER A 30 -4.30 -28.65 -31.18
C SER A 30 -3.43 -29.34 -32.22
N ASP A 31 -4.04 -29.68 -33.35
CA ASP A 31 -3.39 -30.21 -34.55
C ASP A 31 -2.20 -29.34 -34.98
N GLY A 32 -1.00 -29.92 -35.00
CA GLY A 32 0.12 -29.41 -35.78
C GLY A 32 0.25 -30.20 -37.09
N PRO A 33 0.68 -29.54 -38.19
CA PRO A 33 2.04 -29.86 -38.59
C PRO A 33 2.87 -28.66 -39.09
N SER A 34 4.08 -28.59 -38.51
CA SER A 34 5.37 -28.47 -39.19
C SER A 34 5.62 -27.31 -40.15
N HIS A 35 6.18 -26.21 -39.62
CA HIS A 35 7.19 -25.46 -40.36
C HIS A 35 8.48 -25.28 -39.55
N ARG A 36 9.54 -25.75 -40.21
CA ARG A 36 10.94 -25.85 -39.86
C ARG A 36 11.59 -24.45 -39.82
N GLY A 37 12.30 -24.11 -38.74
CA GLY A 37 13.19 -22.95 -38.69
C GLY A 37 13.97 -22.91 -37.36
N PRO A 38 15.31 -22.79 -37.36
CA PRO A 38 16.10 -22.73 -36.14
C PRO A 38 16.17 -21.29 -35.61
N ASN A 39 16.29 -21.14 -34.29
CA ASN A 39 16.45 -19.91 -33.51
C ASN A 39 15.21 -19.02 -33.28
N ALA A 40 14.58 -19.23 -32.12
CA ALA A 40 14.19 -18.14 -31.22
C ALA A 40 14.04 -18.71 -29.79
N GLN A 41 15.03 -18.47 -28.93
CA GLN A 41 14.90 -18.67 -27.48
C GLN A 41 13.96 -17.59 -26.93
N PHE A 42 12.72 -17.96 -26.66
CA PHE A 42 11.86 -17.22 -25.73
C PHE A 42 11.52 -18.16 -24.57
N SER A 43 12.35 -18.13 -23.53
CA SER A 43 12.02 -18.74 -22.25
C SER A 43 10.86 -17.95 -21.62
N GLN A 44 9.64 -18.49 -21.69
CA GLN A 44 8.55 -18.01 -20.85
C GLN A 44 8.83 -18.47 -19.42
N SER A 45 9.24 -17.52 -18.58
CA SER A 45 9.41 -17.75 -17.14
C SER A 45 8.04 -17.86 -16.49
N THR A 46 7.53 -19.08 -16.32
CA THR A 46 6.40 -19.35 -15.43
C THR A 46 6.84 -19.14 -13.99
N VAL A 47 6.32 -18.10 -13.33
CA VAL A 47 6.56 -17.82 -11.91
C VAL A 47 5.58 -18.66 -11.09
N THR A 48 6.08 -19.71 -10.44
CA THR A 48 5.31 -20.47 -9.45
C THR A 48 5.34 -19.69 -8.13
N VAL A 49 4.20 -19.10 -7.74
CA VAL A 49 4.04 -18.47 -6.42
C VAL A 49 3.64 -19.56 -5.41
N THR A 50 4.57 -20.02 -4.59
CA THR A 50 4.25 -20.88 -3.44
C THR A 50 3.95 -20.00 -2.24
N ALA A 51 2.68 -19.94 -1.84
CA ALA A 51 2.28 -19.32 -0.57
C ALA A 51 2.58 -20.29 0.58
N THR A 52 3.70 -20.09 1.29
CA THR A 52 3.99 -20.84 2.52
C THR A 52 3.53 -20.02 3.72
N ALA A 53 2.35 -20.33 4.24
CA ALA A 53 1.92 -19.84 5.55
C ALA A 53 2.61 -20.67 6.64
N THR A 54 3.38 -20.06 7.55
CA THR A 54 3.79 -20.75 8.79
C THR A 54 3.95 -19.80 9.98
N VAL A 55 3.08 -20.02 10.97
CA VAL A 55 3.28 -20.13 12.43
C VAL A 55 4.55 -19.51 13.07
N THR A 56 4.28 -18.59 13.99
CA THR A 56 4.88 -18.22 15.29
C THR A 56 6.24 -18.80 15.77
N ALA A 57 7.07 -17.87 16.26
CA ALA A 57 8.12 -17.93 17.30
C ALA A 57 9.52 -18.50 17.02
N GLY A 58 10.51 -17.62 17.22
CA GLY A 58 11.79 -17.92 17.88
C GLY A 58 12.96 -18.37 16.99
N TYR A 59 14.16 -17.92 17.40
CA TYR A 59 15.51 -18.34 17.00
C TYR A 59 16.23 -17.51 15.92
N HIS A 60 17.24 -16.76 16.40
CA HIS A 60 18.37 -16.25 15.64
C HIS A 60 19.14 -17.38 14.94
N GLY A 61 19.49 -17.18 13.66
CA GLY A 61 20.45 -18.04 12.97
C GLY A 61 20.59 -17.73 11.48
N ALA A 62 21.75 -17.16 11.12
CA ALA A 62 22.42 -17.15 9.81
C ALA A 62 21.56 -17.16 8.53
N GLN A 63 21.55 -16.03 7.83
CA GLN A 63 20.96 -15.88 6.50
C GLN A 63 21.84 -16.58 5.44
N PRO A 64 21.36 -17.62 4.72
CA PRO A 64 22.09 -18.16 3.58
C PRO A 64 21.93 -17.22 2.39
N ALA A 65 23.04 -16.87 1.75
CA ALA A 65 23.05 -16.20 0.45
C ALA A 65 22.41 -17.13 -0.59
N GLN A 66 21.20 -16.82 -1.04
CA GLN A 66 20.50 -17.55 -2.11
C GLN A 66 20.28 -16.64 -3.32
N GLY A 67 20.50 -17.20 -4.51
CA GLY A 67 20.36 -16.53 -5.81
C GLY A 67 19.08 -15.70 -5.86
N GLY A 68 19.27 -14.38 -5.98
CA GLY A 68 18.29 -13.39 -5.55
C GLY A 68 17.03 -13.33 -6.41
N THR A 69 16.02 -14.13 -6.06
CA THR A 69 14.63 -13.78 -6.37
C THR A 69 14.29 -12.56 -5.54
N ARG A 70 14.22 -11.38 -6.17
CA ARG A 70 13.76 -10.15 -5.52
C ARG A 70 12.38 -10.40 -4.93
N THR A 71 12.21 -10.09 -3.65
CA THR A 71 10.90 -10.16 -3.00
C THR A 71 10.00 -9.01 -3.49
N ILE A 72 8.69 -9.11 -3.26
CA ILE A 72 7.76 -8.01 -3.53
C ILE A 72 8.19 -6.74 -2.77
N GLY A 73 8.68 -6.89 -1.53
CA GLY A 73 9.20 -5.78 -0.74
C GLY A 73 10.44 -5.13 -1.37
N ASP A 74 11.38 -5.94 -1.87
CA ASP A 74 12.56 -5.42 -2.59
C ASP A 74 12.16 -4.66 -3.86
N MET A 75 11.17 -5.17 -4.57
CA MET A 75 10.63 -4.52 -5.76
C MET A 75 9.97 -3.19 -5.40
N ASN A 76 9.07 -3.17 -4.42
CA ASN A 76 8.39 -1.95 -3.96
C ASN A 76 9.41 -0.90 -3.51
N LEU A 77 10.38 -1.29 -2.69
CA LEU A 77 11.45 -0.40 -2.25
C LEU A 77 12.27 0.15 -3.42
N SER A 78 12.56 -0.69 -4.42
CA SER A 78 13.27 -0.25 -5.63
C SER A 78 12.49 0.78 -6.45
N VAL A 79 11.14 0.72 -6.43
CA VAL A 79 10.29 1.72 -7.07
C VAL A 79 10.29 3.02 -6.28
N ILE A 80 10.09 2.95 -4.95
CA ILE A 80 10.10 4.13 -4.08
C ILE A 80 11.41 4.90 -4.21
N LYS A 81 12.55 4.21 -4.19
CA LYS A 81 13.90 4.80 -4.33
C LYS A 81 14.14 5.56 -5.64
N ARG A 82 13.34 5.32 -6.70
CA ARG A 82 13.44 6.11 -7.94
C ARG A 82 12.90 7.53 -7.78
N TYR A 83 11.94 7.72 -6.87
CA TYR A 83 11.31 9.01 -6.60
C TYR A 83 11.90 9.69 -5.38
N VAL A 84 12.20 8.90 -4.32
CA VAL A 84 12.78 9.39 -3.08
C VAL A 84 14.05 8.59 -2.77
N PRO A 85 15.22 8.97 -3.33
CA PRO A 85 16.46 8.19 -3.21
C PRO A 85 16.97 8.03 -1.78
N THR A 86 16.56 8.91 -0.86
CA THR A 86 16.94 8.86 0.55
C THR A 86 16.21 7.76 1.33
N VAL A 87 15.15 7.16 0.81
CA VAL A 87 14.41 6.08 1.48
C VAL A 87 15.31 4.86 1.63
N GLN A 88 15.43 4.34 2.86
CA GLN A 88 16.20 3.13 3.15
C GLN A 88 15.31 1.88 3.24
N SER A 89 14.13 2.02 3.84
CA SER A 89 13.13 0.97 4.03
C SER A 89 11.74 1.58 4.19
N TYR A 90 10.70 0.76 4.10
CA TYR A 90 9.35 1.11 4.55
C TYR A 90 8.93 0.18 5.68
N ILE A 91 8.13 0.68 6.62
CA ILE A 91 7.73 -0.05 7.84
C ILE A 91 6.26 -0.46 7.83
N SER A 92 5.43 0.20 7.02
CA SER A 92 4.03 -0.13 6.84
C SER A 92 3.57 0.25 5.43
N MET A 93 2.55 -0.46 4.95
CA MET A 93 1.96 -0.29 3.61
C MET A 93 0.44 -0.49 3.69
N ALA A 94 -0.31 0.41 3.06
CA ALA A 94 -1.74 0.25 2.78
C ALA A 94 -1.95 0.21 1.25
N HIS A 95 -2.68 -0.76 0.69
CA HIS A 95 -2.73 -0.93 -0.77
C HIS A 95 -3.70 0.02 -1.46
N HIS A 96 -4.63 0.63 -0.72
CA HIS A 96 -5.62 1.53 -1.28
C HIS A 96 -5.93 2.71 -0.34
N VAL A 97 -5.25 3.82 -0.61
CA VAL A 97 -5.45 5.10 0.09
C VAL A 97 -5.87 6.18 -0.91
N LEU A 98 -6.79 7.04 -0.48
CA LEU A 98 -7.17 8.29 -1.18
C LEU A 98 -6.63 9.47 -0.38
N VAL A 99 -6.08 10.46 -1.07
CA VAL A 99 -5.52 11.67 -0.46
C VAL A 99 -6.35 12.87 -0.88
N PHE A 100 -6.77 13.64 0.11
CA PHE A 100 -7.53 14.88 -0.02
C PHE A 100 -6.75 16.03 0.58
N GLN A 101 -6.99 17.23 0.07
CA GLN A 101 -6.55 18.46 0.69
C GLN A 101 -7.78 19.22 1.18
N TRP A 102 -7.69 19.82 2.36
CA TRP A 102 -8.74 20.70 2.89
C TRP A 102 -8.88 21.95 2.01
N ASP A 103 -10.11 22.27 1.62
CA ASP A 103 -10.46 23.47 0.89
C ASP A 103 -10.94 24.54 1.89
N HIS A 104 -10.08 25.53 2.15
CA HIS A 104 -10.38 26.60 3.09
C HIS A 104 -11.52 27.53 2.63
N GLU A 105 -11.81 27.62 1.32
CA GLU A 105 -12.91 28.45 0.83
C GLU A 105 -14.26 27.77 1.03
N LYS A 106 -14.30 26.44 0.89
CA LYS A 106 -15.52 25.64 1.06
C LYS A 106 -15.75 25.14 2.48
N GLU A 107 -14.73 25.25 3.34
CA GLU A 107 -14.70 24.65 4.68
C GLU A 107 -15.04 23.15 4.65
N ASP A 108 -14.51 22.45 3.64
CA ASP A 108 -14.74 21.02 3.43
C ASP A 108 -13.52 20.36 2.76
N TRP A 109 -13.52 19.03 2.69
CA TRP A 109 -12.55 18.29 1.91
C TRP A 109 -12.72 18.57 0.42
N GLY A 110 -11.60 18.89 -0.24
CA GLY A 110 -11.55 19.02 -1.69
C GLY A 110 -11.72 17.68 -2.41
N GLU A 111 -11.56 17.73 -3.74
CA GLU A 111 -11.56 16.51 -4.55
C GLU A 111 -10.34 15.61 -4.22
N GLU A 112 -10.47 14.31 -4.51
CA GLU A 112 -9.35 13.36 -4.42
C GLU A 112 -8.21 13.82 -5.32
N LEU A 113 -7.04 14.06 -4.74
CA LEU A 113 -5.83 14.47 -5.48
C LEU A 113 -4.96 13.28 -5.87
N PHE A 114 -4.86 12.28 -4.97
CA PHE A 114 -4.02 11.10 -5.20
C PHE A 114 -4.71 9.83 -4.74
N LYS A 115 -4.37 8.72 -5.42
CA LYS A 115 -4.89 7.39 -5.08
C LYS A 115 -3.93 6.28 -5.41
N GLY A 116 -3.72 5.39 -4.46
CA GLY A 116 -2.89 4.21 -4.68
C GLY A 116 -2.32 3.61 -3.39
N PRO A 117 -1.28 2.77 -3.52
CA PRO A 117 -0.59 2.23 -2.36
C PRO A 117 0.23 3.31 -1.65
N LEU A 118 0.09 3.37 -0.33
CA LEU A 118 0.79 4.29 0.57
C LEU A 118 1.80 3.52 1.40
N PHE A 119 2.95 4.16 1.66
CA PHE A 119 4.07 3.61 2.39
C PHE A 119 4.54 4.60 3.45
N ILE A 120 4.75 4.11 4.68
CA ILE A 120 5.45 4.85 5.73
C ILE A 120 6.93 4.45 5.65
N CYS A 121 7.80 5.41 5.32
CA CYS A 121 9.19 5.17 4.94
C CYS A 121 10.19 5.75 5.94
N ASN A 122 11.27 5.00 6.21
CA ASN A 122 12.47 5.53 6.86
C ASN A 122 13.40 6.11 5.80
N GLN A 123 13.99 7.27 6.08
CA GLN A 123 14.96 7.92 5.21
C GLN A 123 16.33 7.98 5.86
N LEU A 124 17.36 8.17 5.04
CA LEU A 124 18.69 8.53 5.50
C LEU A 124 18.60 9.74 6.44
N PRO A 125 19.25 9.68 7.62
CA PRO A 125 19.28 10.81 8.55
C PRO A 125 19.81 12.08 7.88
N ASP A 126 19.30 13.25 8.29
CA ASP A 126 19.94 14.51 7.92
C ASP A 126 21.18 14.72 8.79
N MET A 127 22.27 15.15 8.17
CA MET A 127 23.55 15.44 8.82
C MET A 127 23.91 16.92 8.77
N THR A 128 23.03 17.78 8.24
CA THR A 128 23.28 19.23 8.06
C THR A 128 23.64 19.97 9.35
N THR A 129 23.13 19.52 10.50
CA THR A 129 23.38 20.12 11.83
C THR A 129 24.60 19.54 12.55
N GLY A 130 25.31 18.58 11.94
CA GLY A 130 26.45 17.88 12.55
C GLY A 130 26.06 16.73 13.49
N ALA A 131 24.79 16.61 13.86
CA ALA A 131 24.21 15.45 14.54
C ALA A 131 23.21 14.74 13.61
N PRO A 132 23.09 13.40 13.66
CA PRO A 132 22.15 12.68 12.83
C PRO A 132 20.71 12.98 13.27
N LEU A 133 19.97 13.70 12.42
CA LEU A 133 18.55 13.96 12.62
C LEU A 133 17.71 12.86 11.95
N PRO A 134 16.82 12.18 12.68
CA PRO A 134 15.96 11.16 12.11
C PRO A 134 15.08 11.74 11.01
N ARG A 135 14.93 11.00 9.90
CA ARG A 135 14.06 11.36 8.79
C ARG A 135 13.12 10.23 8.42
N ALA A 136 11.89 10.58 8.11
CA ALA A 136 10.89 9.67 7.61
C ALA A 136 9.91 10.44 6.73
N CYS A 137 9.25 9.72 5.82
CA CYS A 137 8.24 10.31 4.94
C CYS A 137 7.06 9.38 4.72
N ILE A 138 5.93 9.95 4.34
CA ILE A 138 4.82 9.25 3.70
C ILE A 138 5.05 9.33 2.20
N PHE A 139 4.91 8.20 1.51
CA PHE A 139 4.99 8.15 0.06
C PHE A 139 3.83 7.35 -0.50
N LEU A 140 3.13 7.88 -1.50
CA LEU A 140 2.07 7.17 -2.20
C LEU A 140 2.32 7.19 -3.70
N ILE A 141 2.24 6.01 -4.30
CA ILE A 141 2.35 5.84 -5.76
C ILE A 141 0.97 6.10 -6.36
N ASN A 142 0.85 7.17 -7.14
CA ASN A 142 -0.43 7.51 -7.75
C ASN A 142 -0.74 6.55 -8.91
N ARG A 143 -1.96 6.02 -8.92
CA ARG A 143 -2.45 5.12 -9.98
C ARG A 143 -3.08 5.87 -11.15
N ASN A 144 -3.50 7.11 -10.93
CA ASN A 144 -4.26 7.90 -11.90
C ASN A 144 -3.39 8.87 -12.71
N SER A 145 -2.21 9.21 -12.19
CA SER A 145 -1.29 10.17 -12.82
C SER A 145 0.17 9.80 -12.50
N PRO A 146 1.16 10.34 -13.23
CA PRO A 146 2.56 10.15 -12.91
C PRO A 146 3.03 10.93 -11.66
N GLU A 147 2.22 11.86 -11.16
CA GLU A 147 2.55 12.67 -9.98
C GLU A 147 2.23 11.90 -8.70
N ASN A 148 3.27 11.59 -7.93
CA ASN A 148 3.17 10.86 -6.67
C ASN A 148 3.06 11.81 -5.48
N PHE A 149 2.37 11.36 -4.43
CA PHE A 149 2.29 12.11 -3.19
C PHE A 149 3.48 11.77 -2.29
N THR A 150 4.15 12.81 -1.79
CA THR A 150 5.24 12.68 -0.81
C THR A 150 5.08 13.73 0.27
N LEU A 151 5.14 13.31 1.53
CA LEU A 151 5.10 14.20 2.69
C LEU A 151 6.27 13.90 3.63
N ASP A 152 7.14 14.88 3.88
CA ASP A 152 8.22 14.75 4.85
C ASP A 152 7.63 14.86 6.28
N LEU A 153 7.88 13.86 7.12
CA LEU A 153 7.33 13.87 8.49
C LEU A 153 7.96 14.95 9.37
N ALA A 154 9.10 15.54 8.96
CA ALA A 154 9.68 16.69 9.64
C ALA A 154 8.84 17.97 9.48
N THR A 155 8.02 18.06 8.43
CA THR A 155 7.12 19.21 8.22
C THR A 155 5.75 19.02 8.86
N VAL A 156 5.44 17.81 9.35
CA VAL A 156 4.15 17.51 9.98
C VAL A 156 4.10 18.11 11.38
N LEU A 157 3.17 19.05 11.58
CA LEU A 157 2.91 19.75 12.83
C LEU A 157 2.03 18.93 13.77
N ASP A 158 1.06 18.22 13.20
CA ASP A 158 0.15 17.34 13.93
C ASP A 158 -0.39 16.24 13.02
N CYS A 159 -0.68 15.08 13.60
CA CYS A 159 -1.43 14.03 12.92
C CYS A 159 -2.37 13.32 13.89
N GLN A 160 -3.61 13.09 13.44
CA GLN A 160 -4.67 12.47 14.23
C GLN A 160 -5.47 11.47 13.41
N GLN A 161 -6.11 10.53 14.10
CA GLN A 161 -7.09 9.64 13.53
C GLN A 161 -8.47 10.23 13.83
N ASN A 162 -9.34 10.33 12.83
CA ASN A 162 -10.65 10.93 13.03
C ASN A 162 -11.52 10.06 13.97
N ASP A 163 -12.08 10.68 15.01
CA ASP A 163 -12.84 9.98 16.05
C ASP A 163 -14.12 9.32 15.54
N SER A 164 -14.79 9.96 14.57
CA SER A 164 -16.04 9.46 13.97
C SER A 164 -15.79 8.50 12.83
N GLN A 165 -14.67 8.68 12.12
CA GLN A 165 -14.30 7.90 10.95
C GLN A 165 -12.84 7.44 11.06
N LYS A 166 -12.62 6.31 11.74
CA LYS A 166 -11.27 5.80 12.03
C LYS A 166 -10.41 5.53 10.81
N ASP A 167 -11.00 5.22 9.66
CA ASP A 167 -10.27 4.97 8.43
C ASP A 167 -9.80 6.26 7.73
N PHE A 168 -10.11 7.42 8.31
CA PHE A 168 -9.69 8.73 7.85
C PHE A 168 -8.66 9.32 8.81
N LEU A 169 -7.43 9.51 8.32
CA LEU A 169 -6.34 10.14 9.05
C LEU A 169 -6.19 11.59 8.60
N GLU A 170 -5.97 12.48 9.55
CA GLU A 170 -5.80 13.91 9.32
C GLU A 170 -4.37 14.31 9.66
N ILE A 171 -3.72 15.04 8.75
CA ILE A 171 -2.33 15.46 8.90
C ILE A 171 -2.21 16.95 8.59
N TYR A 172 -1.72 17.70 9.57
CA TYR A 172 -1.41 19.12 9.43
C TYR A 172 0.09 19.28 9.19
N ALA A 173 0.45 19.89 8.07
CA ALA A 173 1.85 20.07 7.70
C ALA A 173 2.19 21.52 7.38
N ALA A 174 3.33 21.98 7.89
CA ALA A 174 3.92 23.24 7.48
C ALA A 174 4.33 23.16 6.00
N THR A 175 4.16 24.27 5.30
CA THR A 175 4.70 24.44 3.96
C THR A 175 5.71 25.58 3.96
N PRO A 176 6.50 25.76 2.89
CA PRO A 176 7.33 26.95 2.74
C PRO A 176 6.50 28.25 2.65
N SER A 177 5.23 28.15 2.22
CA SER A 177 4.27 29.25 2.38
C SER A 177 3.86 29.40 3.85
N THR A 178 3.42 30.60 4.24
CA THR A 178 3.01 30.89 5.63
C THR A 178 1.84 30.04 6.12
N ASP A 179 1.07 29.45 5.20
CA ASP A 179 -0.13 28.68 5.54
C ASP A 179 0.20 27.18 5.61
N ALA A 180 -0.21 26.55 6.72
CA ALA A 180 -0.15 25.11 6.86
C ALA A 180 -1.20 24.44 5.96
N VAL A 181 -0.88 23.26 5.44
CA VAL A 181 -1.81 22.45 4.65
C VAL A 181 -2.38 21.34 5.52
N HIS A 182 -3.68 21.12 5.39
CA HIS A 182 -4.40 20.05 6.06
C HIS A 182 -4.73 18.94 5.05
N TRP A 183 -4.12 17.78 5.26
CA TRP A 183 -4.26 16.58 4.43
C TRP A 183 -5.20 15.57 5.07
N GLY A 184 -6.03 14.94 4.26
CA GLY A 184 -6.88 13.82 4.63
C GLY A 184 -6.45 12.55 3.91
N LEU A 185 -6.22 11.46 4.65
CA LEU A 185 -5.85 10.16 4.12
C LEU A 185 -6.96 9.15 4.44
N LEU A 186 -7.72 8.72 3.43
CA LEU A 186 -8.74 7.68 3.59
C LEU A 186 -8.17 6.31 3.23
N ILE A 187 -7.99 5.45 4.24
CA ILE A 187 -7.48 4.08 4.08
C ILE A 187 -8.66 3.13 3.87
N ARG A 188 -8.82 2.61 2.65
CA ARG A 188 -9.99 1.78 2.29
C ARG A 188 -9.90 0.34 2.80
N GLU A 189 -8.71 -0.09 3.22
CA GLU A 189 -8.41 -1.45 3.68
C GLU A 189 -8.18 -1.46 5.18
N SER A 190 -9.25 -1.74 5.93
CA SER A 190 -9.22 -1.70 7.40
C SER A 190 -8.17 -2.61 8.03
N GLU A 191 -7.78 -3.69 7.36
CA GLU A 191 -6.73 -4.62 7.84
C GLU A 191 -5.35 -3.97 7.94
N SER A 192 -5.09 -2.93 7.15
CA SER A 192 -3.81 -2.19 7.15
C SER A 192 -3.85 -0.92 7.99
N LEU A 193 -5.03 -0.52 8.49
CA LEU A 193 -5.26 0.76 9.15
C LEU A 193 -4.45 0.91 10.43
N ASP A 194 -4.58 -0.05 11.35
CA ASP A 194 -3.93 0.02 12.66
C ASP A 194 -2.40 0.02 12.53
N ASP A 195 -1.87 -0.84 11.65
CA ASP A 195 -0.43 -0.91 11.37
C ASP A 195 0.09 0.35 10.68
N THR A 196 -0.67 0.93 9.74
CA THR A 196 -0.30 2.18 9.06
C THR A 196 -0.32 3.36 10.03
N TRP A 197 -1.34 3.43 10.87
CA TRP A 197 -1.47 4.49 11.86
C TRP A 197 -0.39 4.41 12.95
N ALA A 198 -0.15 3.22 13.50
CA ALA A 198 0.90 3.00 14.49
C ALA A 198 2.29 3.36 13.92
N ALA A 199 2.57 2.93 12.69
CA ALA A 199 3.80 3.28 11.99
C ALA A 199 3.96 4.78 11.76
N LEU A 200 2.90 5.47 11.31
CA LEU A 200 2.90 6.92 11.11
C LEU A 200 3.20 7.66 12.42
N GLN A 201 2.46 7.35 13.50
CA GLN A 201 2.66 8.00 14.79
C GLN A 201 4.07 7.78 15.35
N ASP A 202 4.55 6.54 15.31
CA ASP A 202 5.87 6.18 15.84
C ASP A 202 6.98 6.94 15.11
N ARG A 203 6.93 6.98 13.77
CA ARG A 203 7.93 7.69 12.97
C ARG A 203 7.82 9.21 13.09
N TRP A 204 6.61 9.76 13.09
CA TRP A 204 6.41 11.19 13.29
C TRP A 204 6.98 11.63 14.64
N ARG A 205 6.66 10.94 15.74
CA ARG A 205 7.23 11.24 17.07
C ARG A 205 8.76 11.15 17.09
N ALA A 206 9.32 10.12 16.44
CA ALA A 206 10.77 9.95 16.36
C ALA A 206 11.45 11.08 15.57
N VAL A 207 10.79 11.64 14.54
CA VAL A 207 11.31 12.78 13.78
C VAL A 207 11.20 14.09 14.57
N GLN A 208 10.17 14.25 15.40
CA GLN A 208 9.98 15.45 16.23
C GLN A 208 10.92 15.52 17.44
N THR A 209 11.51 14.40 17.87
CA THR A 209 12.50 14.42 18.95
C THR A 209 13.82 14.99 18.45
N ILE A 210 14.07 16.27 18.72
CA ILE A 210 15.37 16.91 18.50
C ILE A 210 16.39 16.25 19.45
N PRO A 211 17.51 15.71 18.95
CA PRO A 211 18.61 15.28 19.82
C PRO A 211 19.19 16.52 20.53
N VAL A 212 19.10 16.55 21.85
CA VAL A 212 19.73 17.57 22.72
C VAL A 212 21.23 17.28 22.86
#